data_AF-A0A7C3Q443-F1
#
_entry.id   AF-A0A7C3Q443-F1
#
_cell.length_a   1.000
_cell.length_b   1.000
_cell.length_c   1.000
_cell.angle_alpha   90.00
_cell.angle_beta   90.00
_cell.angle_gamma   90.00
#
_symmetry.space_group_name_H-M   'P 1'
#
loop_
_entity.id
_entity.type
_entity.pdbx_description
1 polymer ?
#
loop_
_entity_poly.entity_id
_entity_poly.type
_entity_poly.pdbx_seq_one_letter_code
_entity_poly.pdbx_strand_id
1 'polypeptide(L)'
;MIESDVQASRWRFAFMLGAALAVTAGANLFRVPYGNEYCYLLSVEKSADAKLLANDAFFTGNEAEHWLFNTVLGALGRVIPVQAMGFLGRIATWVACIALFLRIGSAYGLRPWQSGMSVILMVALGQSLETGEFIFGSFEAKSIAYVFLLWAIERFLRRP
;
A
#
# COMPACT_ATOMS: atom_id res chain seq x y z
N MET A 1 28.92 1.85 23.74
CA MET A 1 27.56 1.70 24.30
C MET A 1 26.50 2.34 23.40
N ILE A 2 26.69 3.58 22.92
CA ILE A 2 25.73 4.25 22.02
C ILE A 2 25.57 3.54 20.66
N GLU A 3 26.65 3.05 20.07
CA GLU A 3 26.62 2.42 18.74
C GLU A 3 25.90 1.04 18.74
N SER A 4 26.09 0.26 19.81
CA SER A 4 25.39 -1.03 19.98
C SER A 4 23.87 -0.85 20.14
N ASP A 5 23.43 0.22 20.80
CA ASP A 5 22.01 0.51 20.99
C ASP A 5 21.34 0.99 19.70
N VAL A 6 22.03 1.83 18.92
CA VAL A 6 21.56 2.28 17.59
C VAL A 6 21.44 1.09 16.65
N GLN A 7 22.43 0.19 16.63
CA GLN A 7 22.41 -1.00 15.79
C GLN A 7 21.29 -1.96 16.22
N ALA A 8 21.12 -2.20 17.52
CA ALA A 8 20.01 -3.02 18.03
C ALA A 8 18.64 -2.43 17.68
N SER A 9 18.49 -1.11 17.71
CA SER A 9 17.26 -0.43 17.30
C SER A 9 16.94 -0.63 15.81
N ARG A 10 17.95 -0.53 14.93
CA ARG A 10 17.80 -0.80 13.49
C ARG A 10 17.36 -2.24 13.21
N TRP A 11 17.99 -3.21 13.88
CA TRP A 11 17.61 -4.62 13.74
C TRP A 11 16.20 -4.89 14.21
N ARG A 12 15.78 -4.31 15.34
CA ARG A 12 14.39 -4.40 15.83
C ARG A 12 13.40 -3.81 14.84
N PHE A 13 13.72 -2.66 14.24
CA PHE A 13 12.89 -2.06 13.21
C PHE A 13 12.76 -2.98 11.98
N ALA A 14 13.89 -3.47 11.45
CA ALA A 14 13.89 -4.35 10.27
C ALA A 14 13.16 -5.66 10.54
N PHE A 15 13.34 -6.25 11.73
CA PHE A 15 12.63 -7.45 12.15
C PHE A 15 11.11 -7.21 12.20
N MET A 16 10.67 -6.12 12.84
CA MET A 16 9.23 -5.84 12.95
C MET A 16 8.61 -5.48 11.60
N LEU A 17 9.34 -4.79 10.72
CA LEU A 17 8.91 -4.56 9.35
C LEU A 17 8.74 -5.89 8.61
N GLY A 18 9.73 -6.78 8.67
CA GLY A 18 9.67 -8.10 8.04
C GLY A 18 8.54 -8.97 8.59
N ALA A 19 8.34 -8.98 9.91
CA ALA A 19 7.27 -9.73 10.57
C ALA A 19 5.88 -9.22 10.15
N ALA A 20 5.66 -7.90 10.18
CA ALA A 20 4.41 -7.30 9.73
C ALA A 20 4.16 -7.54 8.23
N LEU A 21 5.20 -7.49 7.39
CA LEU A 21 5.10 -7.83 5.97
C LEU A 21 4.71 -9.30 5.76
N ALA A 22 5.31 -10.23 6.50
CA ALA A 22 4.99 -11.65 6.40
C ALA A 22 3.53 -11.93 6.77
N VAL A 23 3.02 -11.32 7.85
CA VAL A 23 1.61 -11.41 8.24
C VAL A 23 0.70 -10.78 7.18
N THR A 24 1.07 -9.60 6.67
CA THR A 24 0.30 -8.90 5.62
C THR A 24 0.21 -9.73 4.35
N ALA A 25 1.33 -10.32 3.91
CA ALA A 25 1.36 -11.20 2.76
C ALA A 25 0.55 -12.49 3.01
N GLY A 26 0.70 -13.13 4.18
CA GLY A 26 -0.09 -14.31 4.53
C GLY A 26 -1.61 -14.06 4.49
N ALA A 27 -2.05 -12.86 4.85
CA ALA A 27 -3.46 -12.48 4.86
C ALA A 27 -3.99 -11.96 3.51
N ASN A 28 -3.13 -11.37 2.65
CA ASN A 28 -3.58 -10.60 1.49
C ASN A 28 -2.90 -10.96 0.16
N LEU A 29 -2.00 -11.96 0.12
CA LEU A 29 -1.34 -12.38 -1.13
C LEU A 29 -2.24 -13.28 -1.98
N PHE A 30 -3.38 -12.74 -2.39
CA PHE A 30 -4.27 -13.35 -3.38
C PHE A 30 -3.72 -13.21 -4.79
N ARG A 31 -4.23 -14.01 -5.73
CA ARG A 31 -3.95 -13.80 -7.16
C ARG A 31 -4.41 -12.42 -7.59
N VAL A 32 -3.59 -11.72 -8.36
CA VAL A 32 -3.95 -10.45 -9.00
C VAL A 32 -4.56 -10.76 -10.37
N PRO A 33 -5.69 -10.12 -10.75
CA PRO A 33 -6.48 -9.18 -9.95
C PRO A 33 -7.36 -9.85 -8.89
N TYR A 34 -7.60 -9.17 -7.78
CA TYR A 34 -8.54 -9.56 -6.72
C TYR A 34 -9.38 -8.37 -6.23
N GLY A 35 -10.66 -8.62 -5.95
CA GLY A 35 -11.57 -7.59 -5.43
C GLY A 35 -11.69 -6.40 -6.38
N ASN A 36 -11.49 -5.19 -5.86
CA ASN A 36 -11.61 -3.97 -6.65
C ASN A 36 -10.48 -3.78 -7.68
N GLU A 37 -9.39 -4.56 -7.61
CA GLU A 37 -8.33 -4.50 -8.62
C GLU A 37 -8.82 -4.80 -10.04
N TYR A 38 -9.90 -5.60 -10.18
CA TYR A 38 -10.51 -5.82 -11.49
C TYR A 38 -10.91 -4.48 -12.13
N CYS A 39 -11.48 -3.55 -11.37
CA CYS A 39 -11.87 -2.24 -11.87
C CYS A 39 -10.66 -1.31 -12.04
N TYR A 40 -9.79 -1.22 -11.02
CA TYR A 40 -8.67 -0.27 -11.03
C TYR A 40 -7.59 -0.63 -12.04
N LEU A 41 -7.21 -1.90 -12.12
CA LEU A 41 -6.16 -2.32 -13.04
C LEU A 41 -6.63 -2.34 -14.50
N LEU A 42 -7.90 -2.70 -14.78
CA LEU A 42 -8.47 -2.54 -16.12
C LEU A 42 -8.56 -1.07 -16.53
N SER A 43 -8.85 -0.16 -15.59
CA SER A 43 -8.83 1.29 -15.86
C SER A 43 -7.43 1.79 -16.24
N VAL A 44 -6.40 1.24 -15.60
CA VAL A 44 -4.98 1.51 -15.95
C VAL A 44 -4.63 0.94 -17.32
N GLU A 45 -5.11 -0.25 -17.67
CA GLU A 45 -4.86 -0.85 -18.99
C GLU A 45 -5.58 -0.06 -20.10
N LYS A 46 -6.81 0.38 -19.83
CA LYS A 46 -7.58 1.25 -20.73
C LYS A 46 -6.93 2.62 -20.93
N SER A 47 -6.33 3.21 -19.90
CA SER A 47 -5.62 4.48 -20.07
C SER A 47 -4.34 4.31 -20.93
N ALA A 48 -3.79 3.10 -21.01
CA ALA A 48 -2.68 2.77 -21.89
C ALA A 48 -3.12 2.57 -23.35
N ASP A 49 -4.29 1.95 -23.57
CA ASP A 49 -4.95 1.73 -24.86
C ASP A 49 -6.46 2.06 -24.80
N ALA A 50 -6.84 3.23 -25.33
CA ALA A 50 -8.22 3.72 -25.31
C ALA A 50 -9.21 2.85 -26.13
N LYS A 51 -8.73 1.91 -26.95
CA LYS A 51 -9.61 0.96 -27.66
C LYS A 51 -10.12 -0.14 -26.73
N LEU A 52 -9.36 -0.45 -25.68
CA LEU A 52 -9.75 -1.43 -24.67
C LEU A 52 -11.03 -0.94 -23.98
N LEU A 53 -12.06 -1.78 -23.96
CA LEU A 53 -13.35 -1.48 -23.31
C LEU A 53 -14.05 -0.22 -23.85
N ALA A 54 -13.79 0.17 -25.10
CA ALA A 54 -14.36 1.39 -25.70
C ALA A 54 -15.90 1.40 -25.75
N ASN A 55 -16.54 0.23 -25.76
CA ASN A 55 -17.99 0.07 -25.79
C ASN A 55 -18.58 -0.38 -24.44
N ASP A 56 -17.76 -0.45 -23.38
CA ASP A 56 -18.22 -0.84 -22.05
C ASP A 56 -18.70 0.38 -21.29
N ALA A 57 -20.01 0.45 -21.04
CA ALA A 57 -20.69 1.55 -20.35
C ALA A 57 -20.13 1.84 -18.95
N PHE A 58 -19.61 0.82 -18.24
CA PHE A 58 -19.03 0.99 -16.91
C PHE A 58 -17.72 1.79 -16.97
N PHE A 59 -16.93 1.58 -18.03
CA PHE A 59 -15.66 2.26 -18.24
C PHE A 59 -15.78 3.52 -19.10
N THR A 60 -16.93 3.79 -19.71
CA THR A 60 -17.17 5.04 -20.47
C THR A 60 -17.66 6.15 -19.55
N GLY A 61 -16.76 7.03 -19.10
CA GLY A 61 -17.12 8.26 -18.38
C GLY A 61 -16.53 8.43 -16.98
N ASN A 62 -15.92 7.38 -16.40
CA ASN A 62 -15.45 7.38 -15.01
C ASN A 62 -13.94 7.63 -14.84
N GLU A 63 -13.28 8.22 -15.82
CA GLU A 63 -11.81 8.36 -15.82
C GLU A 63 -11.30 9.50 -14.91
N ALA A 64 -12.18 10.39 -14.45
CA ALA A 64 -11.79 11.56 -13.68
C ALA A 64 -11.39 11.23 -12.22
N GLU A 65 -12.07 10.30 -11.56
CA GLU A 65 -11.90 10.07 -10.11
C GLU A 65 -10.51 9.54 -9.74
N HIS A 66 -9.84 8.85 -10.68
CA HIS A 66 -8.51 8.28 -10.49
C HIS A 66 -7.54 8.65 -11.61
N TRP A 67 -7.75 9.79 -12.27
CA TRP A 67 -7.00 10.19 -13.46
C TRP A 67 -5.49 10.13 -13.25
N LEU A 68 -4.98 10.58 -12.10
CA LEU A 68 -3.53 10.62 -11.83
C LEU A 68 -2.95 9.20 -11.70
N PHE A 69 -3.64 8.33 -10.96
CA PHE A 69 -3.26 6.92 -10.81
C PHE A 69 -3.26 6.23 -12.18
N ASN A 70 -4.34 6.40 -12.95
CA ASN A 70 -4.50 5.82 -14.28
C ASN A 70 -3.47 6.35 -15.27
N THR A 71 -3.13 7.64 -15.23
CA THR A 71 -2.16 8.25 -16.16
C THR A 71 -0.75 7.76 -15.88
N VAL A 72 -0.32 7.79 -14.61
CA VAL A 72 1.04 7.40 -14.22
C VAL A 72 1.24 5.91 -14.43
N LEU A 73 0.31 5.09 -13.95
CA LEU A 73 0.43 3.64 -14.10
C LEU A 73 0.10 3.16 -15.52
N GLY A 74 -0.77 3.83 -16.26
CA GLY A 74 -1.08 3.48 -17.65
C GLY A 74 0.16 3.59 -18.55
N ALA A 75 0.98 4.61 -18.32
CA ALA A 75 2.28 4.73 -19.00
C ALA A 75 3.19 3.53 -18.70
N LEU A 76 3.20 3.04 -17.46
CA LEU A 76 3.95 1.83 -17.06
C LEU A 76 3.30 0.54 -17.60
N GLY A 77 1.97 0.51 -17.73
CA GLY A 77 1.20 -0.65 -18.20
C GLY A 77 1.49 -1.03 -19.64
N ARG A 78 2.08 -0.11 -20.43
CA ARG A 78 2.57 -0.40 -21.78
C ARG A 78 3.76 -1.36 -21.82
N VAL A 79 4.50 -1.48 -20.71
CA VAL A 79 5.71 -2.32 -20.63
C VAL A 79 5.67 -3.33 -19.49
N ILE A 80 4.78 -3.14 -18.50
CA ILE A 80 4.61 -4.05 -17.37
C ILE A 80 3.23 -4.72 -17.49
N PRO A 81 3.16 -6.07 -17.50
CA PRO A 81 1.88 -6.78 -17.46
C PRO A 81 1.06 -6.38 -16.23
N VAL A 82 -0.25 -6.25 -16.41
CA VAL A 82 -1.18 -5.80 -15.36
C VAL A 82 -1.06 -6.62 -14.07
N GLN A 83 -0.89 -7.93 -14.18
CA GLN A 83 -0.73 -8.80 -13.01
C GLN A 83 0.57 -8.48 -12.24
N ALA A 84 1.66 -8.25 -12.95
CA ALA A 84 2.93 -7.87 -12.35
C ALA A 84 2.82 -6.50 -11.68
N MET A 85 2.09 -5.56 -12.31
CA MET A 85 1.83 -4.24 -11.74
C MET A 85 1.06 -4.33 -10.42
N GLY A 86 0.00 -5.13 -10.34
CA GLY A 86 -0.74 -5.31 -9.10
C GLY A 86 0.12 -5.92 -7.99
N PHE A 87 0.92 -6.96 -8.28
CA PHE A 87 1.80 -7.55 -7.26
C PHE A 87 2.87 -6.58 -6.78
N LEU A 88 3.56 -5.89 -7.70
CA LEU A 88 4.58 -4.91 -7.36
C LEU A 88 3.98 -3.74 -6.58
N GLY A 89 2.81 -3.26 -6.98
CA GLY A 89 2.07 -2.20 -6.31
C GLY A 89 1.66 -2.56 -4.89
N ARG A 90 1.17 -3.79 -4.66
CA ARG A 90 0.90 -4.31 -3.30
C ARG A 90 2.16 -4.31 -2.46
N ILE A 91 3.23 -4.96 -2.92
CA ILE A 91 4.48 -5.07 -2.15
C ILE A 91 5.04 -3.68 -1.82
N ALA A 92 5.08 -2.77 -2.79
CA ALA A 92 5.58 -1.42 -2.60
C ALA A 92 4.75 -0.62 -1.58
N THR A 93 3.42 -0.64 -1.71
CA THR A 93 2.53 0.07 -0.78
C THR A 93 2.54 -0.54 0.62
N TRP A 94 2.62 -1.88 0.74
CA TRP A 94 2.76 -2.56 2.03
C TRP A 94 4.03 -2.16 2.75
N VAL A 95 5.19 -2.24 2.08
CA VAL A 95 6.48 -1.85 2.66
C VAL A 95 6.44 -0.39 3.11
N ALA A 96 5.95 0.51 2.25
CA ALA A 96 5.89 1.93 2.55
C ALA A 96 4.96 2.23 3.73
N CYS A 97 3.73 1.74 3.71
CA CYS A 97 2.74 1.96 4.79
C CYS A 97 3.21 1.38 6.12
N ILE A 98 3.71 0.14 6.15
CA ILE A 98 4.19 -0.49 7.39
C ILE A 98 5.39 0.26 7.94
N ALA A 99 6.37 0.62 7.10
CA ALA A 99 7.52 1.42 7.54
C ALA A 99 7.08 2.77 8.11
N LEU A 100 6.08 3.42 7.52
CA LEU A 100 5.53 4.68 8.02
C LEU A 100 4.79 4.49 9.34
N PHE A 101 3.99 3.43 9.51
CA PHE A 101 3.35 3.13 10.80
C PHE A 101 4.39 2.93 11.92
N LEU A 102 5.46 2.19 11.66
CA LEU A 102 6.56 2.03 12.63
C LEU A 102 7.20 3.37 12.98
N ARG A 103 7.42 4.24 11.98
CA ARG A 103 8.01 5.57 12.18
C ARG A 103 7.07 6.51 12.93
N ILE A 104 5.77 6.49 12.64
CA ILE A 104 4.74 7.25 13.37
C ILE A 104 4.71 6.79 14.82
N GLY A 105 4.68 5.48 15.08
CA GLY A 105 4.72 4.95 16.44
C GLY A 105 5.94 5.42 17.23
N SER A 106 7.11 5.45 16.60
CA SER A 106 8.32 6.00 17.23
C SER A 106 8.23 7.50 17.52
N ALA A 107 7.49 8.28 16.72
CA ALA A 107 7.24 9.69 16.99
C ALA A 107 6.36 9.89 18.24
N TYR A 108 5.51 8.91 18.57
CA TYR A 108 4.74 8.84 19.81
C TYR A 108 5.51 8.18 20.98
N GLY A 109 6.82 7.93 20.83
CA GLY A 109 7.63 7.30 21.88
C GLY A 109 7.44 5.79 22.03
N LEU A 110 6.73 5.13 21.11
CA LEU A 110 6.59 3.68 21.12
C LEU A 110 7.89 3.00 20.67
N ARG A 111 8.19 1.85 21.28
CA ARG A 111 9.26 0.96 20.85
C ARG A 111 8.87 0.27 19.54
N PRO A 112 9.81 -0.07 18.64
CA PRO A 112 9.50 -0.69 17.35
C PRO A 112 8.60 -1.93 17.43
N TRP A 113 8.77 -2.75 18.49
CA TRP A 113 7.95 -3.95 18.68
C TRP A 113 6.49 -3.62 19.02
N GLN A 114 6.23 -2.52 19.74
CA GLN A 114 4.87 -2.10 20.09
C GLN A 114 4.15 -1.67 18.81
N SER A 115 4.78 -0.79 18.02
CA SER A 115 4.21 -0.32 16.75
C SER A 115 4.03 -1.45 15.75
N GLY A 116 4.99 -2.37 15.64
CA GLY A 116 4.87 -3.50 14.73
C GLY A 116 3.80 -4.49 15.17
N MET A 117 3.65 -4.72 16.48
CA MET A 117 2.55 -5.56 17.00
C MET A 117 1.18 -4.94 16.73
N SER A 118 1.05 -3.61 16.85
CA SER A 118 -0.19 -2.92 16.48
C SER A 118 -0.56 -3.14 15.01
N VAL A 119 0.40 -3.05 14.09
CA VAL A 119 0.16 -3.33 12.66
C VAL A 119 -0.22 -4.81 12.45
N ILE A 120 0.53 -5.73 13.07
CA ILE A 120 0.25 -7.18 12.97
C ILE A 120 -1.17 -7.49 13.46
N LEU A 121 -1.57 -6.94 14.61
CA LEU A 121 -2.91 -7.14 15.16
C LEU A 121 -3.99 -6.50 14.28
N MET A 122 -3.75 -5.28 13.76
CA MET A 122 -4.67 -4.61 12.84
C MET A 122 -4.95 -5.49 11.61
N VAL A 123 -3.90 -6.10 11.04
CA VAL A 123 -4.02 -7.02 9.89
C VAL A 123 -4.69 -8.34 10.30
N ALA A 124 -4.22 -8.98 11.37
CA ALA A 124 -4.70 -10.30 11.79
C ALA A 124 -6.18 -10.28 12.23
N LEU A 125 -6.63 -9.16 12.81
CA LEU A 125 -8.01 -8.95 13.21
C LEU A 125 -8.88 -8.40 12.06
N GLY A 126 -8.31 -8.18 10.87
CA GLY A 126 -9.03 -7.64 9.72
C GLY A 126 -9.66 -6.27 9.98
N GLN A 127 -8.99 -5.42 10.77
CA GLN A 127 -9.54 -4.10 11.11
C GLN A 127 -9.56 -3.20 9.88
N SER A 128 -10.75 -3.05 9.28
CA SER A 128 -10.98 -2.14 8.17
C SER A 128 -11.72 -0.88 8.63
N LEU A 129 -11.34 0.28 8.11
CA LEU A 129 -12.04 1.55 8.37
C LEU A 129 -13.32 1.69 7.56
N GLU A 130 -13.41 1.04 6.40
CA GLU A 130 -14.61 1.00 5.58
C GLU A 130 -14.95 -0.46 5.21
N THR A 131 -16.24 -0.80 5.19
CA THR A 131 -16.91 -2.07 4.83
C THR A 131 -16.07 -3.17 4.14
N GLY A 132 -15.05 -3.71 4.82
CA GLY A 132 -14.10 -4.71 4.28
C GLY A 132 -12.97 -4.18 3.39
N GLU A 133 -12.95 -2.89 3.06
CA GLU A 133 -11.95 -2.21 2.23
C GLU A 133 -10.68 -1.86 3.02
N PHE A 134 -9.70 -2.76 3.01
CA PHE A 134 -8.51 -2.66 3.82
C PHE A 134 -7.31 -2.08 3.06
N ILE A 135 -6.49 -1.24 3.73
CA ILE A 135 -5.28 -0.59 3.19
C ILE A 135 -4.28 -1.58 2.55
N PHE A 136 -4.33 -2.85 2.94
CA PHE A 136 -3.43 -3.90 2.46
C PHE A 136 -4.09 -4.93 1.53
N GLY A 137 -5.39 -4.84 1.24
CA GLY A 137 -6.13 -5.89 0.52
C GLY A 137 -5.83 -5.96 -0.99
N SER A 138 -5.56 -4.83 -1.61
CA SER A 138 -5.50 -4.66 -3.07
C SER A 138 -4.62 -3.48 -3.47
N PHE A 139 -4.17 -3.46 -4.73
CA PHE A 139 -3.48 -2.33 -5.33
C PHE A 139 -4.41 -1.45 -6.16
N GLU A 140 -4.74 -0.29 -5.59
CA GLU A 140 -5.67 0.68 -6.14
C GLU A 140 -5.15 2.11 -5.88
N ALA A 141 -5.88 3.13 -6.37
CA ALA A 141 -5.52 4.53 -6.13
C ALA A 141 -5.38 4.87 -4.64
N LYS A 142 -6.29 4.36 -3.81
CA LYS A 142 -6.27 4.56 -2.35
C LYS A 142 -4.98 4.03 -1.70
N SER A 143 -4.42 2.92 -2.21
CA SER A 143 -3.24 2.28 -1.63
C SER A 143 -2.04 3.21 -1.69
N ILE A 144 -1.90 3.96 -2.79
CA ILE A 144 -0.87 5.00 -2.94
C ILE A 144 -1.22 6.24 -2.10
N ALA A 145 -2.49 6.65 -2.09
CA ALA A 145 -2.93 7.80 -1.30
C ALA A 145 -2.62 7.64 0.20
N TYR A 146 -2.81 6.44 0.75
CA TYR A 146 -2.46 6.13 2.13
C TYR A 146 -0.96 6.28 2.42
N VAL A 147 -0.08 5.92 1.48
CA VAL A 147 1.37 6.14 1.65
C VAL A 147 1.65 7.63 1.84
N PHE A 148 1.08 8.49 0.99
CA PHE A 148 1.27 9.95 1.10
C PHE A 148 0.64 10.52 2.37
N LEU A 149 -0.55 10.06 2.77
CA LEU A 149 -1.20 10.46 4.01
C LEU A 149 -0.35 10.12 5.23
N LEU A 150 0.07 8.86 5.35
CA LEU A 150 0.91 8.40 6.46
C LEU A 150 2.25 9.13 6.48
N TRP A 151 2.82 9.42 5.30
CA TRP A 151 4.05 10.19 5.20
C TRP A 151 3.86 11.64 5.67
N ALA A 152 2.77 12.29 5.28
CA ALA A 152 2.44 13.64 5.75
C ALA A 152 2.27 13.69 7.28
N ILE A 153 1.57 12.70 7.86
CA ILE A 153 1.43 12.55 9.32
C ILE A 153 2.79 12.34 9.98
N GLU A 154 3.61 11.43 9.48
CA GLU A 154 4.96 11.16 9.99
C GLU A 154 5.83 12.41 10.00
N ARG A 155 5.76 13.21 8.92
CA ARG A 155 6.50 14.47 8.81
C ARG A 155 5.97 15.54 9.74
N PHE A 156 4.65 15.65 9.90
CA PHE A 156 4.04 16.60 10.83
C PHE A 156 4.46 16.33 12.27
N LEU A 157 4.44 15.07 12.70
CA LEU A 157 4.80 14.67 14.07
C LEU A 157 6.29 14.84 14.41
N ARG A 158 7.16 14.92 13.40
CA ARG A 158 8.61 15.09 13.58
C ARG A 158 9.09 16.53 13.39
N ARG A 159 8.17 17.49 13.25
CA ARG A 159 8.56 18.90 13.21
C ARG A 159 9.09 19.32 14.58
N PRO A 160 10.22 20.04 14.64
CA PRO A 160 10.77 20.56 15.88
C PRO A 160 9.85 21.62 16.52
#